data_AF-B8DLG5-F1
#
_entry.id   AF-B8DLG5-F1
#
_cell.length_a   1.000
_cell.length_b   1.000
_cell.length_c   1.000
_cell.angle_alpha   90.00
_cell.angle_beta   90.00
_cell.angle_gamma   90.00
#
_symmetry.space_group_name_H-M   'P 1'
#
loop_
_entity.id
_entity.type
_entity.pdbx_description
1 polymer ?
#
loop_
_entity_poly.entity_id
_entity_poly.type
_entity_poly.pdbx_seq_one_letter_code
_entity_poly.pdbx_strand_id
1 'polypeptide(L)'
;MPRAWLLLIASIALGSGCAARPVPVVPPAPVVVGAKPCAAPPRPVLPPVDRAMPFDAPANVDALLRRDDIHRSYAEALEAALACYKRQIPEGR
;
A
#
# COMPACT_ATOMS: atom_id res chain seq x y z
N MET A 1 5.27 19.63 -69.08
CA MET A 1 4.16 19.96 -68.16
C MET A 1 3.44 18.72 -67.61
N PRO A 2 2.91 17.77 -68.42
CA PRO A 2 2.06 16.68 -67.87
C PRO A 2 2.83 15.64 -67.03
N ARG A 3 4.12 15.40 -67.36
CA ARG A 3 4.98 14.46 -66.64
C ARG A 3 5.34 14.92 -65.23
N ALA A 4 5.53 16.22 -65.02
CA ALA A 4 5.81 16.79 -63.71
C ALA A 4 4.60 16.67 -62.77
N TRP A 5 3.39 16.74 -63.34
CA TRP A 5 2.15 16.61 -62.58
C TRP A 5 1.89 15.17 -62.12
N LEU A 6 2.21 14.18 -62.96
CA LEU A 6 2.17 12.77 -62.59
C LEU A 6 3.15 12.43 -61.45
N LEU A 7 4.35 13.02 -61.49
CA LEU A 7 5.34 12.86 -60.43
C LEU A 7 4.89 13.49 -59.11
N LEU A 8 4.21 14.64 -59.16
CA LEU A 8 3.61 15.29 -57.99
C LEU A 8 2.46 14.47 -57.38
N ILE A 9 1.59 13.90 -58.20
CA ILE A 9 0.50 13.04 -57.72
C ILE A 9 1.07 11.76 -57.11
N ALA A 10 2.09 11.18 -57.73
CA ALA A 10 2.77 10.01 -57.19
C ALA A 10 3.46 10.32 -55.84
N SER A 11 4.14 11.46 -55.70
CA SER A 11 4.80 11.82 -54.44
C SER A 11 3.81 12.12 -53.32
N ILE A 12 2.65 12.70 -53.62
CA ILE A 12 1.57 12.90 -52.64
C ILE A 12 0.94 11.55 -52.27
N ALA A 13 0.70 10.66 -53.23
CA ALA A 13 0.14 9.34 -52.97
C ALA A 13 1.08 8.44 -52.14
N LEU A 14 2.39 8.47 -52.43
CA LEU A 14 3.38 7.74 -51.64
C LEU A 14 3.66 8.40 -50.27
N GLY A 15 3.57 9.73 -50.17
CA GLY A 15 3.81 10.49 -48.94
C GLY A 15 2.59 10.63 -48.01
N SER A 16 1.39 10.35 -48.51
CA SER A 16 0.12 10.38 -47.76
C SER A 16 -0.20 9.05 -47.07
N GLY A 17 0.77 8.13 -46.97
CA GLY A 17 0.66 7.01 -46.04
C GLY A 17 0.47 7.57 -44.64
N CYS A 18 -0.77 7.64 -44.18
CA CYS A 18 -1.15 8.09 -42.85
C CYS A 18 -0.18 7.45 -41.87
N ALA A 19 0.70 8.25 -41.26
CA ALA A 19 1.41 7.82 -40.08
C ALA A 19 0.30 7.38 -39.12
N ALA A 20 0.17 6.07 -38.93
CA ALA A 20 -0.79 5.51 -38.00
C ALA A 20 -0.47 6.19 -36.68
N ARG A 21 -1.31 7.14 -36.29
CA ARG A 21 -1.17 7.87 -35.04
C ARG A 21 -1.07 6.78 -33.99
N PRO A 22 0.04 6.66 -33.23
CA PRO A 22 0.17 5.60 -32.25
C PRO A 22 -1.07 5.70 -31.37
N VAL A 23 -1.89 4.64 -31.41
CA VAL A 23 -3.11 4.57 -30.61
C VAL A 23 -2.64 4.85 -29.18
N PRO A 24 -3.19 5.88 -28.51
CA PRO A 24 -2.78 6.15 -27.13
C PRO A 24 -2.94 4.85 -26.37
N VAL A 25 -1.84 4.30 -25.87
CA VAL A 25 -1.88 3.14 -24.97
C VAL A 25 -2.53 3.68 -23.71
N VAL A 26 -3.86 3.55 -23.65
CA VAL A 26 -4.62 3.86 -22.45
C VAL A 26 -4.16 2.84 -21.41
N PRO A 27 -3.50 3.25 -20.32
CA PRO A 27 -3.12 2.31 -19.28
C PRO A 27 -4.41 1.63 -18.76
N PRO A 28 -4.35 0.34 -18.41
CA PRO A 28 -5.51 -0.34 -17.85
C PRO A 28 -6.03 0.43 -16.63
N ALA A 29 -7.35 0.46 -16.48
CA ALA A 29 -7.98 1.12 -15.33
C ALA A 29 -7.39 0.55 -14.02
N PRO A 30 -7.15 1.39 -13.00
CA PRO A 30 -6.61 0.94 -11.74
C PRO A 30 -7.55 -0.08 -11.10
N VAL A 31 -6.99 -1.21 -10.67
CA VAL A 31 -7.73 -2.23 -9.94
C VAL A 31 -7.93 -1.75 -8.51
N VAL A 32 -9.18 -1.41 -8.16
CA VAL A 32 -9.57 -1.09 -6.78
C VAL A 32 -9.58 -2.39 -5.98
N VAL A 33 -8.59 -2.60 -5.12
CA VAL A 33 -8.53 -3.76 -4.22
C VAL A 33 -9.32 -3.42 -2.95
N GLY A 34 -10.52 -4.00 -2.81
CA GLY A 34 -11.30 -3.89 -1.58
C GLY A 34 -10.75 -4.82 -0.50
N ALA A 35 -10.09 -4.26 0.51
CA ALA A 35 -9.71 -5.02 1.71
C ALA A 35 -10.88 -5.08 2.69
N LYS A 36 -11.18 -6.27 3.21
CA LYS A 36 -12.07 -6.43 4.36
C LYS A 36 -11.34 -5.90 5.61
N PRO A 37 -12.01 -5.14 6.48
CA PRO A 37 -11.40 -4.66 7.71
C PRO A 37 -11.02 -5.85 8.60
N CYS A 38 -9.77 -5.88 9.06
CA CYS A 38 -9.31 -6.81 10.08
C CYS A 38 -9.52 -6.22 11.47
N ALA A 39 -9.80 -7.08 12.45
CA ALA A 39 -9.98 -6.67 13.83
C ALA A 39 -8.68 -6.07 14.38
N ALA A 40 -8.74 -4.80 14.80
CA ALA A 40 -7.65 -4.15 15.49
C ALA A 40 -7.86 -4.24 17.00
N PRO A 41 -6.84 -4.65 17.79
CA PRO A 41 -6.97 -4.67 19.24
C PRO A 41 -7.15 -3.23 19.77
N PRO A 42 -7.97 -3.02 20.82
CA PRO A 42 -8.05 -1.73 21.48
C PRO A 42 -6.75 -1.41 22.21
N ARG A 43 -6.45 -0.12 22.40
CA ARG A 43 -5.29 0.28 23.20
C ARG A 43 -5.42 -0.27 24.63
N PRO A 44 -4.37 -0.92 25.17
CA PRO A 44 -4.44 -1.49 26.50
C PRO A 44 -4.38 -0.40 27.57
N VAL A 45 -5.04 -0.67 28.70
CA VAL A 45 -4.89 0.13 29.92
C VAL A 45 -3.66 -0.39 30.67
N LEU A 46 -2.74 0.51 31.00
CA LEU A 46 -1.50 0.16 31.67
C LEU A 46 -1.57 0.42 33.17
N PRO A 47 -1.02 -0.48 34.01
CA PRO A 47 -0.81 -0.20 35.42
C PRO A 47 -0.04 1.12 35.63
N PRO A 48 -0.51 2.00 36.54
CA PRO A 48 0.20 3.23 36.85
C PRO A 48 1.51 2.92 37.59
N VAL A 49 2.51 3.78 37.39
CA VAL A 49 3.76 3.79 38.17
C VAL A 49 3.66 4.95 39.16
N ASP A 50 3.92 4.68 40.42
CA ASP A 50 3.88 5.70 41.47
C ASP A 50 5.14 6.58 41.38
N ARG A 51 4.93 7.87 41.14
CA ARG A 51 5.99 8.87 41.01
C ARG A 51 6.53 9.33 42.37
N ALA A 52 5.82 9.07 43.45
CA ALA A 52 6.26 9.40 44.80
C ALA A 52 7.26 8.36 45.35
N MET A 53 7.35 7.17 44.73
CA MET A 53 8.28 6.12 45.11
C MET A 53 9.49 6.05 44.17
N PRO A 54 10.65 5.54 44.65
CA PRO A 54 11.75 5.18 43.77
C PRO A 54 11.31 4.25 42.63
N PHE A 55 12.00 4.33 41.49
CA PHE A 55 11.68 3.52 40.31
C PHE A 55 11.80 2.01 40.57
N ASP A 56 12.79 1.62 41.39
CA ASP A 56 13.11 0.26 41.81
C ASP A 56 12.37 -0.18 43.07
N ALA A 57 11.45 0.64 43.60
CA ALA A 57 10.55 0.21 44.66
C ALA A 57 9.76 -1.03 44.19
N PRO A 58 9.59 -2.07 45.03
CA PRO A 58 8.95 -3.32 44.62
C PRO A 58 7.60 -3.13 43.91
N ALA A 59 6.78 -2.19 44.39
CA ALA A 59 5.49 -1.87 43.77
C ALA A 59 5.61 -1.31 42.34
N ASN A 60 6.63 -0.48 42.07
CA ASN A 60 6.88 0.08 40.74
C ASN A 60 7.47 -0.97 39.80
N VAL A 61 8.37 -1.83 40.29
CA VAL A 61 8.90 -2.96 39.52
C VAL A 61 7.77 -3.90 39.10
N ASP A 62 6.87 -4.26 40.02
CA ASP A 62 5.70 -5.10 39.71
C ASP A 62 4.77 -4.45 38.66
N ALA A 63 4.55 -3.14 38.76
CA ALA A 63 3.76 -2.41 37.77
C ALA A 63 4.43 -2.44 36.38
N LEU A 64 5.74 -2.31 36.31
CA LEU A 64 6.51 -2.34 35.07
C LEU A 64 6.51 -3.73 34.43
N LEU A 65 6.69 -4.79 35.22
CA LEU A 65 6.60 -6.17 34.73
C LEU A 65 5.21 -6.47 34.15
N ARG A 66 4.14 -6.07 34.86
CA ARG A 66 2.78 -6.21 34.31
C ARG A 66 2.56 -5.41 33.03
N ARG A 67 3.16 -4.21 32.92
CA ARG A 67 3.10 -3.40 31.68
C ARG A 67 3.78 -4.11 30.51
N ASP A 68 4.93 -4.73 30.75
CA ASP A 68 5.66 -5.49 29.74
C ASP A 68 4.82 -6.65 29.20
N ASP A 69 4.20 -7.43 30.07
CA ASP A 69 3.33 -8.54 29.66
C ASP A 69 2.12 -8.05 28.85
N ILE A 70 1.48 -6.96 29.28
CA ILE A 70 0.38 -6.33 28.54
C ILE A 70 0.85 -5.87 27.16
N HIS A 71 2.02 -5.23 27.05
CA HIS A 71 2.57 -4.81 25.78
C HIS A 71 2.90 -5.97 24.85
N ARG A 72 3.46 -7.07 25.37
CA ARG A 72 3.74 -8.29 24.60
C ARG A 72 2.46 -8.86 24.00
N SER A 73 1.41 -9.03 24.81
CA SER A 73 0.12 -9.53 24.33
C SER A 73 -0.53 -8.59 23.29
N TYR A 74 -0.40 -7.27 23.48
CA TYR A 74 -0.91 -6.30 22.53
C TYR A 74 -0.15 -6.32 21.19
N ALA A 75 1.16 -6.52 21.23
CA ALA A 75 1.98 -6.69 20.02
C ALA A 75 1.58 -7.94 19.23
N GLU A 76 1.39 -9.09 19.91
CA GLU A 76 0.90 -10.33 19.27
C GLU A 76 -0.48 -10.12 18.59
N ALA A 77 -1.39 -9.40 19.25
CA ALA A 77 -2.69 -9.07 18.68
C ALA A 77 -2.59 -8.15 17.46
N LEU A 78 -1.65 -7.18 17.47
CA LEU A 78 -1.37 -6.34 16.30
C LEU A 78 -0.76 -7.14 15.15
N GLU A 79 0.17 -8.05 15.44
CA GLU A 79 0.76 -8.95 14.45
C GLU A 79 -0.31 -9.83 13.79
N ALA A 80 -1.26 -10.35 14.57
CA ALA A 80 -2.40 -11.09 14.05
C ALA A 80 -3.27 -10.24 13.11
N ALA A 81 -3.52 -8.97 13.46
CA ALA A 81 -4.25 -8.04 12.60
C ALA A 81 -3.50 -7.78 11.27
N LEU A 82 -2.18 -7.60 11.33
CA LEU A 82 -1.33 -7.45 10.14
C LEU A 82 -1.32 -8.72 9.28
N ALA A 83 -1.24 -9.90 9.89
CA ALA A 83 -1.29 -11.18 9.19
C ALA A 83 -2.62 -11.35 8.44
N CYS A 84 -3.73 -10.91 9.03
CA CYS A 84 -5.04 -10.89 8.36
C CYS A 84 -5.00 -10.03 7.09
N TYR A 85 -4.42 -8.82 7.12
CA TYR A 85 -4.31 -7.99 5.93
C TYR A 85 -3.36 -8.58 4.88
N LYS A 86 -2.22 -9.16 5.29
CA LYS A 86 -1.28 -9.81 4.39
C LYS A 86 -1.93 -10.93 3.57
N ARG A 87 -2.82 -11.73 4.19
CA ARG A 87 -3.57 -12.79 3.49
C ARG A 87 -4.57 -12.28 2.45
N GLN A 88 -4.91 -11.00 2.48
CA GLN A 88 -5.80 -10.39 1.49
C GLN A 88 -5.04 -9.83 0.28
N ILE A 89 -3.70 -9.79 0.33
CA ILE A 89 -2.87 -9.38 -0.79
C ILE A 89 -2.78 -10.56 -1.76
N PRO A 90 -3.19 -10.42 -3.03
CA PRO A 90 -3.04 -11.48 -4.03
C PRO A 90 -1.55 -11.80 -4.24
N GLU A 91 -1.20 -13.09 -4.33
CA GLU A 91 0.17 -13.50 -4.67
C GLU A 91 0.51 -13.07 -6.11
N GLY A 92 1.71 -12.51 -6.31
CA GLY A 92 2.25 -12.18 -7.65
C GLY A 92 2.19 -10.71 -8.08
N ARG A 93 2.15 -9.75 -7.14
CA ARG A 93 2.43 -8.33 -7.41
C ARG A 93 3.79 -7.93 -6.86
#